data_AF-A0A2K5CZ71-F1
#
_entry.id   AF-A0A2K5CZ71-F1
#
_cell.length_a   1.000
_cell.length_b   1.000
_cell.length_c   1.000
_cell.angle_alpha   90.00
_cell.angle_beta   90.00
_cell.angle_gamma   90.00
#
_symmetry.space_group_name_H-M   'P 1'
#
loop_
_entity.id
_entity.type
_entity.pdbx_description
1 polymer ?
#
loop_
_entity_poly.entity_id
_entity_poly.type
_entity_poly.pdbx_seq_one_letter_code
_entity_poly.pdbx_strand_id
1 'polypeptide(L)'
;MERLVARGTFPVLVRTSACRSLFGPVDHEELSRELQARLAELNAEDQNRWDYDFQQDMPLRGPGRLQWTEVDSESVPAFYRETVQISSPSARDLRLRRRRETSPRRVLLPAAPPAWARWSRPRARGCGEPI
;
A
#
# COMPACT_ATOMS: atom_id res chain seq x y z
N MET A 1 -31.50 -18.76 -19.27
CA MET A 1 -31.67 -17.31 -19.47
C MET A 1 -30.29 -16.66 -19.37
N GLU A 2 -29.56 -16.64 -20.48
CA GLU A 2 -28.17 -16.15 -20.57
C GLU A 2 -28.10 -14.66 -20.23
N ARG A 3 -27.23 -14.29 -19.28
CA ARG A 3 -26.97 -12.91 -18.90
C ARG A 3 -25.74 -12.44 -19.69
N LEU A 4 -25.98 -11.58 -20.67
CA LEU A 4 -24.97 -10.85 -21.42
C LEU A 4 -24.20 -9.92 -20.47
N VAL A 5 -22.94 -10.25 -20.18
CA VAL A 5 -22.02 -9.32 -19.50
C VAL A 5 -21.56 -8.27 -20.52
N ALA A 6 -22.07 -7.05 -20.36
CA ALA A 6 -21.64 -5.89 -21.12
C ALA A 6 -20.12 -5.70 -20.94
N ARG A 7 -19.37 -5.91 -22.03
CA ARG A 7 -17.92 -5.64 -22.09
C ARG A 7 -17.75 -4.12 -22.15
N GLY A 8 -17.81 -3.47 -20.99
CA GLY A 8 -17.48 -2.06 -20.86
C GLY A 8 -16.05 -1.83 -21.35
N THR A 9 -15.92 -1.04 -22.41
CA THR A 9 -14.66 -0.50 -22.93
C THR A 9 -14.11 0.51 -21.93
N PHE A 10 -13.45 0.02 -20.88
CA PHE A 10 -12.55 0.82 -20.06
C PHE A 10 -11.19 0.91 -20.78
N PRO A 11 -10.48 2.05 -20.73
CA PRO A 11 -9.18 2.18 -21.37
C PRO A 11 -8.28 1.03 -20.89
N VAL A 12 -7.65 0.34 -21.85
CA VAL A 12 -6.78 -0.81 -21.62
C VAL A 12 -5.51 -0.32 -20.90
N LEU A 13 -5.64 -0.01 -19.61
CA LEU A 13 -4.54 -0.07 -18.68
C LEU A 13 -4.06 -1.51 -18.75
N VAL A 14 -2.84 -1.70 -19.26
CA VAL A 14 -2.20 -3.01 -19.42
C VAL A 14 -2.23 -3.71 -18.07
N ARG A 15 -3.21 -4.60 -17.85
CA ARG A 15 -3.33 -5.35 -16.61
C ARG A 15 -2.10 -6.24 -16.54
N THR A 16 -1.34 -6.10 -15.46
CA THR A 16 -0.24 -7.02 -15.18
C THR A 16 -0.79 -8.44 -15.03
N SER A 17 0.03 -9.47 -15.30
CA SER A 17 -0.36 -10.87 -15.16
C SER A 17 -0.85 -11.25 -13.74
N ALA A 18 -0.59 -10.41 -12.75
CA ALA A 18 -1.07 -10.56 -11.38
C ALA A 18 -2.54 -10.14 -11.19
N CYS A 19 -3.07 -9.22 -12.02
CA CYS A 19 -4.43 -8.71 -11.87
C CYS A 19 -5.46 -9.66 -12.52
N ARG A 20 -5.66 -10.84 -11.94
CA ARG A 20 -6.61 -11.87 -12.42
C ARG A 20 -7.60 -12.29 -11.33
N SER A 21 -8.83 -12.64 -11.71
CA SER A 21 -9.75 -13.34 -10.80
C SER A 21 -9.32 -14.79 -10.69
N LEU A 22 -9.22 -15.30 -9.45
CA LEU A 22 -8.78 -16.66 -9.17
C LEU A 22 -9.96 -17.65 -9.13
N PHE A 23 -11.14 -17.20 -8.68
CA PHE A 23 -12.29 -18.06 -8.40
C PHE A 23 -13.58 -17.63 -9.12
N GLY A 24 -13.52 -16.60 -9.98
CA GLY A 24 -14.68 -16.13 -10.75
C GLY A 24 -15.35 -14.88 -10.17
N PRO A 25 -16.57 -14.55 -10.63
CA PRO A 25 -17.36 -13.44 -10.10
C PRO A 25 -17.91 -13.77 -8.71
N VAL A 26 -17.99 -12.75 -7.85
CA VAL A 26 -18.53 -12.83 -6.48
C VAL A 26 -19.87 -12.11 -6.42
N ASP A 27 -20.83 -12.66 -5.67
CA ASP A 27 -22.02 -11.93 -5.24
C ASP A 27 -21.66 -11.02 -4.06
N HIS A 28 -21.55 -9.72 -4.32
CA HIS A 28 -21.15 -8.74 -3.32
C HIS A 28 -22.24 -8.48 -2.27
N GLU A 29 -23.52 -8.72 -2.60
CA GLU A 29 -24.63 -8.51 -1.67
C GLU A 29 -24.72 -9.68 -0.68
N GLU A 30 -24.52 -10.91 -1.15
CA GLU A 30 -24.43 -12.07 -0.27
C GLU A 30 -23.20 -12.00 0.65
N LEU A 31 -22.03 -11.71 0.07
CA LEU A 31 -20.78 -11.61 0.83
C LEU A 31 -20.83 -10.50 1.89
N SER A 32 -21.37 -9.33 1.55
CA SER A 32 -21.48 -8.23 2.50
C SER A 32 -22.43 -8.56 3.65
N ARG A 33 -23.56 -9.21 3.37
CA ARG A 33 -24.50 -9.69 4.40
C ARG A 33 -23.86 -10.73 5.32
N GLU A 34 -23.15 -11.71 4.77
CA GLU A 34 -22.44 -12.71 5.57
C GLU A 34 -21.39 -12.06 6.47
N LEU A 35 -20.56 -11.16 5.90
CA LEU A 35 -19.55 -10.44 6.65
C LEU A 35 -20.18 -9.62 7.80
N GLN A 36 -21.25 -8.89 7.52
CA GLN A 36 -21.95 -8.10 8.53
C GLN A 36 -22.53 -8.98 9.64
N ALA A 37 -23.13 -10.12 9.29
CA ALA A 37 -23.65 -11.06 10.27
C ALA A 37 -22.55 -11.59 11.19
N ARG A 38 -21.39 -11.95 10.63
CA ARG A 38 -20.23 -12.41 11.41
C ARG A 38 -19.66 -11.33 12.32
N LEU A 39 -19.57 -10.09 11.85
CA LEU A 39 -19.12 -8.97 12.68
C LEU A 39 -20.11 -8.67 13.80
N ALA A 40 -21.41 -8.76 13.55
CA ALA A 40 -22.44 -8.56 14.56
C ALA A 40 -22.37 -9.66 15.65
N GLU A 41 -22.13 -10.92 15.26
CA GLU A 41 -21.93 -12.04 16.18
C GLU A 41 -20.74 -11.78 17.12
N LEU A 42 -19.58 -11.42 16.56
CA LEU A 42 -18.39 -11.08 17.35
C LEU A 42 -18.63 -9.90 18.29
N ASN A 43 -19.26 -8.84 17.80
CA ASN A 43 -19.58 -7.68 18.62
C ASN A 43 -20.52 -8.03 19.78
N ALA A 44 -21.53 -8.88 19.55
CA ALA A 44 -22.46 -9.30 20.59
C ALA A 44 -21.77 -10.17 21.66
N GLU A 45 -20.88 -11.08 21.24
CA GLU A 45 -20.07 -11.88 22.16
C GLU A 45 -19.15 -11.00 23.02
N ASP A 46 -18.47 -10.03 22.39
CA ASP A 46 -17.59 -9.09 23.08
C ASP A 46 -18.36 -8.18 24.03
N GLN A 47 -19.50 -7.66 23.60
CA GLN A 47 -20.37 -6.82 24.41
C GLN A 47 -20.84 -7.55 25.67
N ASN A 48 -21.28 -8.81 25.55
CA ASN A 48 -21.70 -9.62 26.69
C ASN A 48 -20.52 -10.05 27.60
N ARG A 49 -19.34 -10.29 27.01
CA ARG A 49 -18.14 -10.66 27.77
C ARG A 49 -17.62 -9.50 28.61
N TRP A 50 -17.64 -8.30 28.04
CA TRP A 50 -17.02 -7.11 28.62
C TRP A 50 -18.01 -6.14 29.28
N ASP A 51 -19.32 -6.39 29.22
CA ASP A 51 -20.34 -5.45 29.67
C ASP A 51 -20.13 -4.03 29.08
N TYR A 52 -19.63 -3.95 27.85
CA TYR A 52 -19.24 -2.71 27.19
C TYR A 52 -19.71 -2.70 25.74
N ASP A 53 -20.34 -1.60 25.31
CA ASP A 53 -20.73 -1.39 23.92
C ASP A 53 -19.58 -0.73 23.16
N PHE A 54 -18.82 -1.53 22.41
CA PHE A 54 -17.71 -1.06 21.58
C PHE A 54 -18.16 -0.26 20.35
N GLN A 55 -19.44 -0.32 19.95
CA GLN A 55 -19.94 0.48 18.83
C GLN A 55 -20.31 1.90 19.26
N GLN A 56 -20.87 2.04 20.46
CA GLN A 56 -21.24 3.33 21.05
C GLN A 56 -20.14 3.93 21.93
N ASP A 57 -19.08 3.16 22.20
CA ASP A 57 -17.98 3.51 23.11
C ASP A 57 -18.50 3.86 24.52
N MET A 58 -19.45 3.05 25.01
CA MET A 58 -20.16 3.29 26.25
C MET A 58 -20.32 2.00 27.04
N PRO A 59 -20.18 2.04 28.38
CA PRO A 59 -20.44 0.86 29.20
C PRO A 59 -21.93 0.51 29.21
N LEU A 60 -22.23 -0.80 29.28
CA LEU A 60 -23.61 -1.26 29.34
C LEU A 60 -24.27 -0.82 30.65
N ARG A 61 -25.48 -0.27 30.54
CA ARG A 61 -26.26 0.17 31.70
C ARG A 61 -26.96 -1.02 32.35
N GLY A 62 -26.52 -1.39 33.55
CA GLY A 62 -27.18 -2.41 34.36
C GLY A 62 -26.26 -2.95 35.47
N PRO A 63 -26.77 -3.86 36.33
CA PRO A 63 -25.93 -4.66 37.20
C PRO A 63 -25.14 -5.68 36.34
N GLY A 64 -24.17 -5.18 35.59
CA GLY A 64 -23.22 -5.99 34.83
C GLY A 64 -22.21 -6.67 35.76
N ARG A 65 -21.43 -7.60 35.21
CA ARG A 65 -20.33 -8.24 35.95
C ARG A 65 -19.14 -7.30 36.09
N LEU A 66 -18.94 -6.41 35.11
CA LEU A 66 -17.89 -5.41 35.12
C LEU A 66 -18.46 -4.02 35.33
N GLN A 67 -17.77 -3.23 36.17
CA GLN A 67 -18.07 -1.83 36.38
C GLN A 67 -17.01 -0.98 35.68
N TRP A 68 -17.41 -0.28 34.63
CA TRP A 68 -16.54 0.63 33.90
C TRP A 68 -16.56 2.02 34.53
N THR A 69 -15.39 2.65 34.60
CA THR A 69 -15.22 4.03 35.06
C THR A 69 -14.31 4.75 34.10
N GLU A 70 -14.73 5.94 33.67
CA GLU A 70 -13.90 6.81 32.86
C GLU A 70 -12.80 7.43 33.73
N VAL A 71 -11.56 7.37 33.25
CA VAL A 71 -10.38 7.90 33.94
C VAL A 71 -9.61 8.81 33.00
N ASP A 72 -8.93 9.82 33.56
CA ASP A 72 -8.12 10.73 32.75
C ASP A 72 -6.95 9.98 32.10
N SER A 73 -6.67 10.32 30.84
CA SER A 73 -5.61 9.70 30.05
C SER A 73 -4.20 9.93 30.63
N GLU A 74 -3.99 10.97 31.44
CA GLU A 74 -2.73 11.21 32.15
C GLU A 74 -2.59 10.38 33.44
N SER A 75 -3.70 9.85 33.95
CA SER A 75 -3.71 9.02 35.17
C SER A 75 -3.36 7.56 34.89
N VAL A 76 -3.44 7.12 33.63
CA VAL A 76 -3.14 5.75 33.21
C VAL A 76 -1.73 5.65 32.61
N PRO A 77 -1.04 4.51 32.77
CA PRO A 77 0.24 4.27 32.13
C PRO A 77 0.19 4.50 30.61
N ALA A 78 1.28 5.03 30.04
CA ALA A 78 1.38 5.39 28.63
C ALA A 78 0.98 4.26 27.67
N PHE A 79 1.20 3.01 28.08
CA PHE A 79 0.82 1.80 27.35
C PHE A 79 -0.67 1.75 26.96
N TYR A 80 -1.59 2.22 27.81
CA TYR A 80 -3.04 2.14 27.55
C TYR A 80 -3.58 3.28 26.68
N ARG A 81 -2.79 4.34 26.49
CA ARG A 81 -3.18 5.53 25.70
C ARG A 81 -2.40 5.67 24.39
N GLU A 82 -1.28 4.96 24.25
CA GLU A 82 -0.45 5.02 23.05
C GLU A 82 -1.17 4.33 21.88
N THR A 83 -1.44 5.10 20.83
CA THR A 83 -2.01 4.54 19.60
C THR A 83 -0.88 3.94 18.76
N VAL A 84 -1.01 2.65 18.43
CA VAL A 84 -0.08 2.03 17.48
C VAL A 84 -0.32 2.68 16.12
N GLN A 85 0.67 3.39 15.58
CA GLN A 85 0.61 3.96 14.22
C GLN A 85 0.74 2.86 13.16
N ILE A 86 -0.28 2.03 13.05
CA ILE A 86 -0.42 1.05 11.97
C ILE A 86 -0.81 1.87 10.72
N SER A 87 0.14 2.04 9.80
CA SER A 87 -0.02 2.67 8.46
C SER A 87 0.24 4.18 8.29
N SER A 88 1.18 4.78 9.03
CA SER A 88 1.94 5.89 8.44
C SER A 88 3.17 5.29 7.76
N PRO A 89 3.43 5.53 6.45
CA PRO A 89 4.73 5.22 5.88
C PRO A 89 5.74 5.97 6.72
N SER A 90 6.49 5.22 7.54
CA SER A 90 7.48 5.78 8.44
C SER A 90 8.34 6.78 7.67
N ALA A 91 8.85 7.81 8.33
CA ALA A 91 9.85 8.70 7.74
C ALA A 91 11.02 7.90 7.09
N ARG A 92 11.24 6.64 7.51
CA ARG A 92 12.15 5.68 6.86
C ARG A 92 11.69 5.22 5.46
N ASP A 93 10.39 4.94 5.26
CA ASP A 93 9.82 4.59 3.95
C ASP A 93 9.81 5.77 2.98
N LEU A 94 9.50 6.98 3.46
CA LEU A 94 9.64 8.21 2.69
C LEU A 94 11.10 8.47 2.29
N ARG A 95 12.08 8.20 3.17
CA ARG A 95 13.51 8.29 2.82
C ARG A 95 13.92 7.24 1.79
N LEU A 96 13.42 6.01 1.87
CA LEU A 96 13.69 4.96 0.88
C LEU A 96 13.03 5.26 -0.47
N ARG A 97 11.80 5.79 -0.48
CA ARG A 97 11.10 6.30 -1.67
C ARG A 97 11.87 7.46 -2.30
N ARG A 98 12.23 8.47 -1.51
CA ARG A 98 13.04 9.60 -1.97
C ARG A 98 14.40 9.14 -2.50
N ARG A 99 15.06 8.17 -1.86
CA ARG A 99 16.34 7.62 -2.35
C ARG A 99 16.19 6.82 -3.64
N ARG A 100 15.02 6.21 -3.91
CA ARG A 100 14.70 5.57 -5.18
C ARG A 100 14.36 6.59 -6.28
N GLU A 101 13.72 7.70 -5.93
CA GLU A 101 13.39 8.80 -6.86
C GLU A 101 14.60 9.67 -7.20
N THR A 102 15.48 9.93 -6.23
CA THR A 102 16.73 10.70 -6.43
C THR A 102 17.93 9.81 -6.77
N SER A 103 17.75 8.50 -6.94
CA SER A 103 18.78 7.71 -7.60
C SER A 103 18.73 8.10 -9.08
N PRO A 104 19.79 8.71 -9.64
CA PRO A 104 19.84 8.86 -11.08
C PRO A 104 19.69 7.45 -11.65
N ARG A 105 18.73 7.28 -12.57
CA ARG A 105 18.70 6.10 -13.44
C ARG A 105 20.14 5.86 -13.86
N ARG A 106 20.65 4.65 -13.60
CA ARG A 106 21.98 4.21 -14.05
C ARG A 106 22.06 4.59 -15.52
N VAL A 107 22.71 5.71 -15.83
CA VAL A 107 22.90 6.16 -17.20
C VAL A 107 23.80 5.07 -17.76
N LEU A 108 23.25 4.26 -18.67
CA LEU A 108 24.05 3.36 -19.45
C LEU A 108 25.04 4.27 -20.19
N LEU A 109 26.30 4.25 -19.74
CA LEU A 109 27.41 4.87 -20.44
C LEU A 109 27.29 4.43 -21.91
N PRO A 110 27.30 5.35 -22.89
CA PRO A 110 27.28 4.94 -24.27
C PRO A 110 28.46 4.01 -24.52
N ALA A 111 28.19 2.86 -25.13
CA ALA A 111 29.21 1.87 -25.44
C ALA A 111 30.35 2.54 -26.22
N ALA A 112 31.59 2.24 -25.84
CA ALA A 112 32.76 2.71 -26.56
C ALA A 112 32.63 2.32 -28.06
N PRO A 113 32.98 3.22 -29.00
CA PRO A 113 32.83 2.93 -30.41
C PRO A 113 33.72 1.73 -30.79
N PRO A 114 33.24 0.86 -31.70
CA PRO A 114 33.97 -0.34 -32.10
C PRO A 114 35.30 0.03 -32.79
N ALA A 115 36.30 -0.83 -32.61
CA ALA A 115 37.71 -0.56 -32.93
C ALA A 115 38.00 -0.22 -34.40
N TRP A 116 37.09 -0.51 -35.33
CA TRP A 116 37.25 -0.20 -36.76
C TRP A 116 37.05 1.29 -37.08
N ALA A 117 36.40 2.07 -36.20
CA ALA A 117 36.22 3.51 -36.38
C ALA A 117 37.48 4.36 -36.12
N ARG A 118 38.61 3.73 -35.76
CA ARG A 118 39.90 4.41 -35.49
C ARG A 118 40.74 4.67 -36.74
N TRP A 119 40.34 4.20 -37.91
CA TRP A 119 41.20 4.11 -39.10
C TRP A 119 40.77 5.00 -40.27
N SER A 120 39.82 5.92 -40.06
CA SER A 120 39.36 6.85 -41.11
C SER A 120 39.76 8.29 -40.81
N ARG A 121 41.05 8.54 -40.57
CA ARG A 121 41.63 9.89 -40.66
C ARG A 121 42.72 9.89 -41.73
N PRO A 122 42.59 10.69 -42.81
CA PRO A 122 43.65 10.82 -43.79
C PRO A 122 44.82 11.59 -43.17
N ARG A 123 46.02 11.08 -43.43
CA ARG A 123 47.31 11.66 -43.05
C ARG A 123 47.55 12.93 -43.88
N ALA A 124 47.29 14.10 -43.30
CA ALA A 124 47.78 15.35 -43.86
C ALA A 124 49.27 15.51 -43.53
N ARG A 125 50.06 15.70 -44.58
CA ARG A 125 51.51 15.92 -44.61
C ARG A 125 51.74 17.43 -44.77
N GLY A 126 52.84 17.96 -44.20
CA GLY A 126 53.35 19.32 -44.49
C GLY A 126 53.62 20.09 -43.19
N CYS A 127 54.85 20.07 -42.65
CA CYS A 127 56.02 20.86 -43.04
C CYS A 127 55.99 22.28 -42.45
N GLY A 128 57.01 22.58 -41.62
CA GLY A 128 57.59 23.93 -41.51
C GLY A 128 57.43 24.63 -40.16
N GLU A 129 58.36 24.38 -39.24
CA GLU A 129 59.00 25.46 -38.44
C GLU A 129 59.78 26.43 -39.37
N PRO A 130 60.47 27.52 -38.90
CA PRO A 130 60.69 28.06 -37.53
C PRO A 130 60.32 29.58 -37.49
N ILE A 131 60.58 30.43 -36.49
CA ILE A 131 61.62 30.59 -35.44
C ILE A 131 60.95 31.12 -34.18
#